data_AF-A0A4Z0Y7L0-F1
#
_entry.id   AF-A0A4Z0Y7L0-F1
#
_cell.length_a   1.000
_cell.length_b   1.000
_cell.length_c   1.000
_cell.angle_alpha   90.00
_cell.angle_beta   90.00
_cell.angle_gamma   90.00
#
_symmetry.space_group_name_H-M   'P 1'
#
loop_
_entity.id
_entity.type
_entity.pdbx_description
1 polymer ?
#
loop_
_entity_poly.entity_id
_entity_poly.type
_entity_poly.pdbx_seq_one_letter_code
_entity_poly.pdbx_strand_id
1 'polypeptide(L)'
;MIRLRMKKVLSLFLLMTILTGVVQYSGTAVASAAKSDFTIVRGVLTKYNGSAPTVTIPNTVTAIGDYAFKEHTEMTAVKIPNTVTSIGKYAFQECSSLKKIVIPDSVESIGIYAFDQCRDLKKVTLSNKLTSIGVHTFSECESLMQITIPDDVTSIGNYAFSDCTELKDITISSSVKSVGKYAFDGCSGLTINGYTDSYIQTYAEKNKIPFKSIGNGTLTLDTRSLVFAPRSTYTIGANLVGSNVYVRAASNNGKVVKVTKISNKTFQLTALKAGKSDIVFTVYKKNKPIASTSVKVEAKFKAETRGNSSRKTIKF
;
A
#
# COMPACT_ATOMS: atom_id res chain seq x y z
N MET A 1 -10.20 83.32 -44.60
CA MET A 1 -11.11 84.45 -44.34
C MET A 1 -12.08 84.05 -43.24
N ILE A 2 -12.36 84.96 -42.27
CA ILE A 2 -13.54 85.00 -41.36
C ILE A 2 -13.75 83.78 -40.41
N ARG A 3 -14.18 83.86 -39.14
CA ARG A 3 -13.99 84.71 -37.94
C ARG A 3 -14.89 84.08 -36.84
N LEU A 4 -14.48 84.10 -35.56
CA LEU A 4 -15.19 83.51 -34.40
C LEU A 4 -16.55 84.17 -34.03
N ARG A 5 -17.42 83.42 -33.28
CA ARG A 5 -18.27 83.80 -32.09
C ARG A 5 -19.24 82.62 -31.73
N MET A 6 -19.73 82.36 -30.50
CA MET A 6 -19.37 82.76 -29.12
C MET A 6 -20.10 81.91 -28.02
N LYS A 7 -19.38 81.55 -26.92
CA LYS A 7 -19.81 81.50 -25.48
C LYS A 7 -20.81 80.45 -24.87
N LYS A 8 -20.33 79.86 -23.73
CA LYS A 8 -21.00 79.39 -22.47
C LYS A 8 -21.98 78.18 -22.57
N VAL A 9 -21.95 77.09 -21.80
CA VAL A 9 -21.52 76.68 -20.41
C VAL A 9 -22.62 76.75 -19.33
N LEU A 10 -22.87 75.56 -18.71
CA LEU A 10 -23.46 75.22 -17.39
C LEU A 10 -24.95 74.81 -17.23
N SER A 11 -25.15 73.85 -16.32
CA SER A 11 -26.38 73.38 -15.62
C SER A 11 -27.04 72.07 -16.13
N LEU A 12 -27.51 71.08 -15.36
CA LEU A 12 -27.21 70.40 -14.07
C LEU A 12 -28.51 69.63 -13.66
N PHE A 13 -28.47 68.29 -13.63
CA PHE A 13 -29.32 67.33 -12.87
C PHE A 13 -30.85 67.11 -13.12
N LEU A 14 -31.19 65.80 -13.27
CA LEU A 14 -32.27 65.01 -12.61
C LEU A 14 -33.77 65.14 -13.04
N LEU A 15 -34.38 64.06 -13.59
CA LEU A 15 -35.27 63.12 -12.85
C LEU A 15 -35.74 61.88 -13.67
N MET A 16 -36.43 60.93 -12.99
CA MET A 16 -36.86 59.59 -13.42
C MET A 16 -37.97 59.48 -14.49
N THR A 17 -38.06 58.32 -15.16
CA THR A 17 -39.25 57.44 -15.20
C THR A 17 -38.87 56.00 -15.62
N ILE A 18 -39.71 55.00 -15.28
CA ILE A 18 -39.44 53.53 -15.39
C ILE A 18 -40.56 52.84 -16.21
N LEU A 19 -40.29 51.63 -16.74
CA LEU A 19 -41.22 50.66 -17.37
C LEU A 19 -41.62 51.01 -18.83
N THR A 20 -41.75 50.09 -19.79
CA THR A 20 -42.01 48.63 -19.79
C THR A 20 -41.33 47.88 -20.95
N GLY A 21 -40.91 46.60 -20.76
CA GLY A 21 -40.74 45.55 -21.79
C GLY A 21 -39.72 45.79 -22.93
N VAL A 22 -38.87 44.86 -23.36
CA VAL A 22 -38.90 43.40 -23.31
C VAL A 22 -37.49 42.88 -22.98
N VAL A 23 -37.34 42.00 -21.98
CA VAL A 23 -36.10 41.26 -21.79
C VAL A 23 -36.09 40.10 -22.77
N GLN A 24 -35.31 40.23 -23.83
CA GLN A 24 -35.04 39.13 -24.75
C GLN A 24 -34.15 38.13 -24.00
N TYR A 25 -34.73 36.99 -23.61
CA TYR A 25 -34.08 35.97 -22.79
C TYR A 25 -32.98 35.29 -23.61
N SER A 26 -31.77 35.87 -23.64
CA SER A 26 -30.58 35.21 -24.16
C SER A 26 -30.39 33.94 -23.35
N GLY A 27 -30.60 32.79 -23.98
CA GLY A 27 -30.73 31.52 -23.29
C GLY A 27 -29.59 31.31 -22.30
N THR A 28 -29.94 31.10 -21.03
CA THR A 28 -29.01 30.58 -20.05
C THR A 28 -28.58 29.20 -20.53
N ALA A 29 -27.45 29.14 -21.22
CA ALA A 29 -26.67 27.92 -21.34
C ALA A 29 -26.28 27.55 -19.91
N VAL A 30 -27.15 26.76 -19.25
CA VAL A 30 -26.81 26.09 -18.01
C VAL A 30 -25.63 25.23 -18.37
N ALA A 31 -24.44 25.64 -17.93
CA ALA A 31 -23.25 24.82 -18.05
C ALA A 31 -23.60 23.50 -17.37
N SER A 32 -23.80 22.44 -18.17
CA SER A 32 -24.08 21.13 -17.64
C SER A 32 -22.89 20.79 -16.76
N ALA A 33 -23.13 20.66 -15.45
CA ALA A 33 -22.09 20.28 -14.51
C ALA A 33 -21.51 18.97 -15.05
N ALA A 34 -20.26 19.02 -15.52
CA ALA A 34 -19.66 17.93 -16.27
C ALA A 34 -19.81 16.67 -15.45
N LYS A 35 -20.62 15.72 -15.97
CA LYS A 35 -21.02 14.54 -15.21
C LYS A 35 -19.73 13.80 -14.86
N SER A 36 -19.39 13.77 -13.57
CA SER A 36 -18.22 13.04 -13.09
C SER A 36 -18.28 11.61 -13.62
N ASP A 37 -17.22 11.19 -14.32
CA ASP A 37 -17.05 9.82 -14.78
C ASP A 37 -17.18 8.82 -13.61
N PHE A 38 -16.82 9.25 -12.41
CA PHE A 38 -16.94 8.50 -11.17
C PHE A 38 -18.33 8.65 -10.54
N THR A 39 -19.02 7.52 -10.37
CA THR A 39 -20.17 7.37 -9.46
C THR A 39 -19.64 7.01 -8.06
N ILE A 40 -19.76 7.93 -7.11
CA ILE A 40 -19.26 7.74 -5.73
C ILE A 40 -20.43 7.83 -4.75
N VAL A 41 -20.59 6.80 -3.91
CA VAL A 41 -21.65 6.72 -2.87
C VAL A 41 -20.99 6.56 -1.51
N ARG A 42 -21.14 7.57 -0.63
CA ARG A 42 -20.58 7.57 0.75
C ARG A 42 -19.06 7.27 0.80
N GLY A 43 -18.29 7.79 -0.16
CA GLY A 43 -16.85 7.54 -0.29
C GLY A 43 -16.47 6.26 -1.03
N VAL A 44 -17.42 5.38 -1.34
CA VAL A 44 -17.17 4.19 -2.17
C VAL A 44 -17.31 4.57 -3.65
N LEU A 45 -16.28 4.34 -4.45
CA LEU A 45 -16.38 4.41 -5.91
C LEU A 45 -17.10 3.16 -6.41
N THR A 46 -18.37 3.30 -6.81
CA THR A 46 -19.21 2.15 -7.20
C THR A 46 -19.22 1.89 -8.70
N LYS A 47 -18.88 2.89 -9.53
CA LYS A 47 -18.72 2.74 -10.98
C LYS A 47 -17.88 3.87 -11.57
N TYR A 48 -16.99 3.54 -12.50
CA TYR A 48 -16.39 4.48 -13.43
C TYR A 48 -17.06 4.33 -14.81
N ASN A 49 -17.41 5.46 -15.43
CA ASN A 49 -18.17 5.55 -16.69
C ASN A 49 -17.39 6.31 -17.78
N GLY A 50 -16.19 6.80 -17.48
CA GLY A 50 -15.33 7.48 -18.44
C GLY A 50 -14.56 6.48 -19.31
N SER A 51 -13.93 6.98 -20.37
CA SER A 51 -13.13 6.19 -21.32
C SER A 51 -11.65 6.57 -21.34
N ALA A 52 -11.19 7.38 -20.38
CA ALA A 52 -9.80 7.86 -20.35
C ALA A 52 -8.80 6.70 -20.16
N PRO A 53 -7.73 6.60 -20.97
CA PRO A 53 -6.74 5.52 -20.88
C PRO A 53 -5.83 5.63 -19.65
N THR A 54 -5.92 6.71 -18.88
CA THR A 54 -5.26 6.89 -17.59
C THR A 54 -6.22 7.55 -16.61
N VAL A 55 -6.51 6.86 -15.53
CA VAL A 55 -7.49 7.29 -14.52
C VAL A 55 -6.79 7.72 -13.22
N THR A 56 -7.19 8.85 -12.66
CA THR A 56 -6.82 9.24 -11.29
C THR A 56 -8.07 9.25 -10.42
N ILE A 57 -8.13 8.34 -9.45
CA ILE A 57 -9.26 8.24 -8.52
C ILE A 57 -9.21 9.43 -7.53
N PRO A 58 -10.31 10.16 -7.29
CA PRO A 58 -10.33 11.29 -6.37
C PRO A 58 -9.95 10.92 -4.92
N ASN A 59 -9.24 11.80 -4.22
CA ASN A 59 -8.88 11.64 -2.79
C ASN A 59 -10.09 11.58 -1.84
N THR A 60 -11.32 11.80 -2.32
CA THR A 60 -12.56 11.60 -1.56
C THR A 60 -13.00 10.13 -1.50
N VAL A 61 -12.36 9.26 -2.27
CA VAL A 61 -12.66 7.82 -2.31
C VAL A 61 -11.93 7.08 -1.20
N THR A 62 -12.68 6.33 -0.40
CA THR A 62 -12.21 5.50 0.71
C THR A 62 -12.25 4.01 0.42
N ALA A 63 -13.02 3.58 -0.59
CA ALA A 63 -13.04 2.21 -1.08
C ALA A 63 -13.35 2.16 -2.59
N ILE A 64 -12.77 1.19 -3.29
CA ILE A 64 -13.18 0.85 -4.65
C ILE A 64 -14.19 -0.29 -4.52
N GLY A 65 -15.43 -0.08 -4.95
CA GLY A 65 -16.52 -1.04 -4.82
C GLY A 65 -16.39 -2.23 -5.77
N ASP A 66 -17.26 -3.23 -5.55
CA ASP A 66 -17.38 -4.37 -6.45
C ASP A 66 -17.72 -3.89 -7.88
N TYR A 67 -17.11 -4.51 -8.89
CA TYR A 67 -17.28 -4.19 -10.33
C TYR A 67 -16.95 -2.75 -10.78
N ALA A 68 -16.35 -1.90 -9.93
CA ALA A 68 -16.26 -0.46 -10.19
C ALA A 68 -15.56 -0.05 -11.50
N PHE A 69 -14.57 -0.84 -11.94
CA PHE A 69 -13.86 -0.73 -13.22
C PHE A 69 -13.95 -2.02 -14.06
N LYS A 70 -14.93 -2.91 -13.83
CA LYS A 70 -15.06 -4.12 -14.66
C LYS A 70 -15.19 -3.73 -16.14
N GLU A 71 -14.55 -4.50 -17.03
CA GLU A 71 -14.60 -4.36 -18.50
C GLU A 71 -14.05 -3.03 -19.06
N HIS A 72 -13.24 -2.28 -18.29
CA HIS A 72 -12.54 -1.09 -18.82
C HIS A 72 -11.31 -1.48 -19.65
N THR A 73 -11.54 -2.10 -20.80
CA THR A 73 -10.50 -2.68 -21.68
C THR A 73 -9.42 -1.69 -22.13
N GLU A 74 -9.78 -0.42 -22.34
CA GLU A 74 -8.88 0.64 -22.81
C GLU A 74 -8.05 1.30 -21.70
N MET A 75 -8.32 1.00 -20.42
CA MET A 75 -7.64 1.66 -19.30
C MET A 75 -6.22 1.11 -19.10
N THR A 76 -5.21 1.85 -19.56
CA THR A 76 -3.80 1.43 -19.46
C THR A 76 -3.15 1.68 -18.10
N ALA A 77 -3.69 2.60 -17.29
CA ALA A 77 -3.17 2.94 -15.98
C ALA A 77 -4.25 3.51 -15.04
N VAL A 78 -4.17 3.17 -13.75
CA VAL A 78 -4.99 3.77 -12.68
C VAL A 78 -4.12 4.23 -11.51
N LYS A 79 -4.41 5.40 -10.96
CA LYS A 79 -3.82 5.94 -9.72
C LYS A 79 -4.85 5.87 -8.60
N ILE A 80 -4.60 4.98 -7.64
CA ILE A 80 -5.37 4.82 -6.40
C ILE A 80 -4.77 5.76 -5.33
N PRO A 81 -5.57 6.60 -4.63
CA PRO A 81 -5.08 7.44 -3.55
C PRO A 81 -4.93 6.68 -2.23
N ASN A 82 -4.05 7.17 -1.35
CA ASN A 82 -3.78 6.60 -0.02
C ASN A 82 -4.96 6.70 0.97
N THR A 83 -6.12 7.20 0.52
CA THR A 83 -7.38 7.19 1.27
C THR A 83 -8.16 5.89 1.09
N VAL A 84 -7.85 5.10 0.05
CA VAL A 84 -8.52 3.82 -0.22
C VAL A 84 -8.02 2.75 0.74
N THR A 85 -8.94 2.09 1.45
CA THR A 85 -8.65 1.00 2.40
C THR A 85 -9.08 -0.38 1.91
N SER A 86 -9.92 -0.48 0.87
CA SER A 86 -10.34 -1.75 0.28
C SER A 86 -10.59 -1.65 -1.22
N ILE A 87 -10.42 -2.80 -1.90
CA ILE A 87 -10.76 -3.01 -3.30
C ILE A 87 -11.74 -4.18 -3.38
N GLY A 88 -12.89 -3.95 -4.00
CA GLY A 88 -14.01 -4.89 -4.09
C GLY A 88 -13.74 -6.11 -4.98
N LYS A 89 -14.73 -7.01 -5.01
CA LYS A 89 -14.75 -8.18 -5.89
C LYS A 89 -14.89 -7.73 -7.34
N TYR A 90 -14.19 -8.40 -8.25
CA TYR A 90 -14.26 -8.08 -9.69
C TYR A 90 -13.94 -6.61 -10.04
N ALA A 91 -13.32 -5.85 -9.11
CA ALA A 91 -13.25 -4.39 -9.18
C ALA A 91 -12.54 -3.88 -10.44
N PHE A 92 -11.56 -4.62 -10.96
CA PHE A 92 -10.84 -4.38 -12.21
C PHE A 92 -10.87 -5.63 -13.12
N GLN A 93 -11.86 -6.51 -12.97
CA GLN A 93 -11.97 -7.69 -13.85
C GLN A 93 -12.05 -7.26 -15.32
N GLU A 94 -11.35 -7.96 -16.21
CA GLU A 94 -11.31 -7.69 -17.65
C GLU A 94 -10.83 -6.25 -18.01
N CYS A 95 -10.05 -5.61 -17.14
CA CYS A 95 -9.24 -4.42 -17.49
C CYS A 95 -8.05 -4.83 -18.38
N SER A 96 -8.33 -5.34 -19.57
CA SER A 96 -7.40 -6.12 -20.38
C SER A 96 -6.12 -5.39 -20.77
N SER A 97 -6.16 -4.06 -21.01
CA SER A 97 -4.96 -3.26 -21.34
C SER A 97 -4.26 -2.61 -20.13
N LEU A 98 -4.65 -2.92 -18.89
CA LEU A 98 -4.06 -2.31 -17.68
C LEU A 98 -2.63 -2.81 -17.44
N LYS A 99 -1.63 -1.97 -17.74
CA LYS A 99 -0.22 -2.42 -17.82
C LYS A 99 0.50 -2.50 -16.47
N LYS A 100 0.06 -1.70 -15.50
CA LYS A 100 0.66 -1.60 -14.17
C LYS A 100 -0.35 -1.09 -13.15
N ILE A 101 -0.24 -1.58 -11.92
CA ILE A 101 -0.97 -1.02 -10.79
C ILE A 101 -0.12 -0.95 -9.52
N VAL A 102 -0.32 0.11 -8.75
CA VAL A 102 0.23 0.28 -7.41
C VAL A 102 -0.94 0.31 -6.43
N ILE A 103 -1.03 -0.71 -5.60
CA ILE A 103 -1.97 -0.80 -4.49
C ILE A 103 -1.34 -0.09 -3.29
N PRO A 104 -1.89 1.04 -2.80
CA PRO A 104 -1.29 1.79 -1.70
C PRO A 104 -1.26 1.00 -0.39
N ASP A 105 -0.27 1.25 0.47
CA ASP A 105 -0.16 0.67 1.84
C ASP A 105 -1.34 1.01 2.77
N SER A 106 -2.28 1.86 2.35
CA SER A 106 -3.56 2.08 3.03
C SER A 106 -4.55 0.93 2.82
N VAL A 107 -4.43 0.16 1.73
CA VAL A 107 -5.34 -0.93 1.36
C VAL A 107 -5.09 -2.15 2.22
N GLU A 108 -6.13 -2.62 2.91
CA GLU A 108 -6.09 -3.74 3.86
C GLU A 108 -6.72 -5.02 3.29
N SER A 109 -7.52 -4.89 2.21
CA SER A 109 -8.16 -6.03 1.55
C SER A 109 -8.35 -5.82 0.04
N ILE A 110 -8.27 -6.93 -0.70
CA ILE A 110 -8.57 -7.04 -2.13
C ILE A 110 -9.57 -8.18 -2.32
N GLY A 111 -10.64 -7.94 -3.07
CA GLY A 111 -11.69 -8.92 -3.33
C GLY A 111 -11.25 -10.11 -4.19
N ILE A 112 -12.09 -11.14 -4.20
CA ILE A 112 -11.97 -12.24 -5.16
C ILE A 112 -12.13 -11.72 -6.59
N TYR A 113 -11.42 -12.31 -7.55
CA TYR A 113 -11.40 -11.89 -8.96
C TYR A 113 -11.05 -10.40 -9.21
N ALA A 114 -10.47 -9.69 -8.24
CA ALA A 114 -10.35 -8.22 -8.35
C ALA A 114 -9.53 -7.73 -9.56
N PHE A 115 -8.56 -8.52 -10.04
CA PHE A 115 -7.77 -8.26 -11.26
C PHE A 115 -7.81 -9.46 -12.23
N ASP A 116 -8.86 -10.27 -12.16
CA ASP A 116 -9.07 -11.38 -13.10
C ASP A 116 -9.07 -10.88 -14.56
N GLN A 117 -8.39 -11.59 -15.45
CA GLN A 117 -8.26 -11.27 -16.88
C GLN A 117 -7.67 -9.88 -17.20
N CYS A 118 -6.85 -9.32 -16.32
CA CYS A 118 -6.00 -8.15 -16.64
C CYS A 118 -4.79 -8.59 -17.50
N ARG A 119 -5.03 -9.03 -18.74
CA ARG A 119 -4.04 -9.73 -19.59
C ARG A 119 -2.73 -8.98 -19.84
N ASP A 120 -2.75 -7.64 -19.99
CA ASP A 120 -1.55 -6.80 -20.13
C ASP A 120 -0.82 -6.46 -18.80
N LEU A 121 -1.27 -6.97 -17.64
CA LEU A 121 -0.81 -6.52 -16.31
C LEU A 121 0.60 -7.01 -15.96
N LYS A 122 1.62 -6.32 -16.49
CA LYS A 122 3.04 -6.64 -16.34
C LYS A 122 3.60 -6.41 -14.94
N LYS A 123 3.00 -5.50 -14.16
CA LYS A 123 3.54 -5.15 -12.83
C LYS A 123 2.45 -4.77 -11.82
N VAL A 124 2.40 -5.54 -10.74
CA VAL A 124 1.62 -5.23 -9.54
C VAL A 124 2.57 -4.86 -8.40
N THR A 125 2.26 -3.77 -7.68
CA THR A 125 2.83 -3.50 -6.35
C THR A 125 1.72 -3.65 -5.32
N LEU A 126 1.86 -4.62 -4.42
CA LEU A 126 0.87 -4.92 -3.38
C LEU A 126 1.08 -4.07 -2.12
N SER A 127 0.00 -3.82 -1.39
CA SER A 127 0.04 -3.20 -0.07
C SER A 127 0.71 -4.11 0.95
N ASN A 128 1.58 -3.56 1.80
CA ASN A 128 2.23 -4.30 2.87
C ASN A 128 1.27 -4.71 4.01
N LYS A 129 0.02 -4.22 4.02
CA LYS A 129 -1.00 -4.60 5.02
C LYS A 129 -1.85 -5.83 4.65
N LEU A 130 -1.72 -6.38 3.43
CA LEU A 130 -2.55 -7.50 3.01
C LEU A 130 -2.27 -8.75 3.85
N THR A 131 -3.33 -9.41 4.32
CA THR A 131 -3.26 -10.65 5.11
C THR A 131 -3.53 -11.92 4.30
N SER A 132 -4.02 -11.78 3.07
CA SER A 132 -4.33 -12.86 2.13
C SER A 132 -4.28 -12.36 0.68
N ILE A 133 -4.11 -13.29 -0.27
CA ILE A 133 -4.46 -13.10 -1.69
C ILE A 133 -5.70 -13.95 -1.97
N GLY A 134 -6.74 -13.33 -2.54
CA GLY A 134 -8.03 -13.97 -2.76
C GLY A 134 -8.06 -15.02 -3.88
N VAL A 135 -9.19 -15.70 -3.98
CA VAL A 135 -9.51 -16.62 -5.07
C VAL A 135 -9.59 -15.86 -6.41
N HIS A 136 -8.93 -16.38 -7.45
CA HIS A 136 -8.80 -15.77 -8.78
C HIS A 136 -8.29 -14.31 -8.81
N THR A 137 -7.66 -13.79 -7.75
CA THR A 137 -7.34 -12.34 -7.67
C THR A 137 -6.50 -11.82 -8.84
N PHE A 138 -5.57 -12.62 -9.37
CA PHE A 138 -4.75 -12.31 -10.55
C PHE A 138 -4.83 -13.45 -11.59
N SER A 139 -5.95 -14.16 -11.66
CA SER A 139 -6.20 -15.19 -12.69
C SER A 139 -6.17 -14.56 -14.09
N GLU A 140 -5.61 -15.26 -15.07
CA GLU A 140 -5.43 -14.78 -16.46
C GLU A 140 -4.72 -13.41 -16.59
N CYS A 141 -3.86 -13.06 -15.62
CA CYS A 141 -2.90 -11.96 -15.76
C CYS A 141 -1.70 -12.43 -16.60
N GLU A 142 -1.94 -12.79 -17.85
CA GLU A 142 -0.99 -13.48 -18.75
C GLU A 142 0.38 -12.79 -18.81
N SER A 143 0.44 -11.46 -18.93
CA SER A 143 1.69 -10.69 -18.99
C SER A 143 2.40 -10.47 -17.64
N LEU A 144 1.90 -10.99 -16.51
CA LEU A 144 2.46 -10.70 -15.18
C LEU A 144 3.82 -11.39 -14.97
N MET A 145 4.90 -10.69 -15.30
CA MET A 145 6.25 -11.27 -15.28
C MET A 145 6.77 -11.65 -13.88
N GLN A 146 6.45 -10.84 -12.87
CA GLN A 146 6.94 -10.99 -11.50
C GLN A 146 6.02 -10.34 -10.46
N ILE A 147 5.94 -10.94 -9.27
CA ILE A 147 5.23 -10.36 -8.12
C ILE A 147 5.88 -10.72 -6.78
N THR A 148 5.80 -9.81 -5.81
CA THR A 148 6.23 -10.05 -4.42
C THR A 148 5.01 -10.06 -3.52
N ILE A 149 4.80 -11.18 -2.82
CA ILE A 149 3.75 -11.36 -1.83
C ILE A 149 4.20 -10.74 -0.49
N PRO A 150 3.43 -9.80 0.11
CA PRO A 150 3.79 -9.13 1.35
C PRO A 150 4.06 -10.05 2.55
N ASP A 151 4.90 -9.57 3.48
CA ASP A 151 5.36 -10.32 4.66
C ASP A 151 4.26 -10.69 5.68
N ASP A 152 3.07 -10.10 5.59
CA ASP A 152 1.93 -10.41 6.46
C ASP A 152 0.82 -11.22 5.77
N VAL A 153 0.99 -11.60 4.50
CA VAL A 153 0.09 -12.54 3.82
C VAL A 153 0.25 -13.93 4.40
N THR A 154 -0.87 -14.53 4.83
CA THR A 154 -0.92 -15.87 5.45
C THR A 154 -1.52 -16.95 4.55
N SER A 155 -2.25 -16.56 3.51
CA SER A 155 -2.91 -17.48 2.56
C SER A 155 -2.93 -16.93 1.13
N ILE A 156 -2.85 -17.84 0.17
CA ILE A 156 -3.05 -17.59 -1.26
C ILE A 156 -4.23 -18.46 -1.71
N GLY A 157 -5.26 -17.86 -2.31
CA GLY A 157 -6.50 -18.53 -2.70
C GLY A 157 -6.36 -19.56 -3.82
N ASN A 158 -7.44 -20.30 -4.08
CA ASN A 158 -7.52 -21.16 -5.27
C ASN A 158 -7.42 -20.28 -6.54
N TYR A 159 -6.74 -20.78 -7.57
CA TYR A 159 -6.57 -20.08 -8.85
C TYR A 159 -6.04 -18.63 -8.75
N ALA A 160 -5.39 -18.26 -7.63
CA ALA A 160 -5.04 -16.86 -7.35
C ALA A 160 -4.12 -16.22 -8.42
N PHE A 161 -3.32 -17.04 -9.09
CA PHE A 161 -2.43 -16.69 -10.21
C PHE A 161 -2.53 -17.74 -11.34
N SER A 162 -3.70 -18.39 -11.54
CA SER A 162 -3.85 -19.32 -12.67
C SER A 162 -3.64 -18.59 -14.00
N ASP A 163 -3.00 -19.26 -14.95
CA ASP A 163 -2.78 -18.78 -16.32
C ASP A 163 -2.01 -17.45 -16.41
N CYS A 164 -1.19 -17.13 -15.40
CA CYS A 164 -0.16 -16.09 -15.50
C CYS A 164 1.04 -16.64 -16.28
N THR A 165 0.87 -16.80 -17.60
CA THR A 165 1.79 -17.52 -18.48
C THR A 165 3.20 -16.92 -18.57
N GLU A 166 3.37 -15.60 -18.42
CA GLU A 166 4.69 -14.95 -18.35
C GLU A 166 5.30 -14.91 -16.92
N LEU A 167 4.63 -15.42 -15.88
CA LEU A 167 5.09 -15.35 -14.49
C LEU A 167 6.32 -16.25 -14.24
N LYS A 168 7.50 -15.63 -14.27
CA LYS A 168 8.79 -16.31 -14.09
C LYS A 168 9.26 -16.31 -12.64
N ASP A 169 9.03 -15.23 -11.91
CA ASP A 169 9.51 -15.07 -10.53
C ASP A 169 8.40 -14.57 -9.61
N ILE A 170 7.98 -15.43 -8.67
CA ILE A 170 7.18 -15.00 -7.52
C ILE A 170 8.03 -15.04 -6.25
N THR A 171 8.02 -13.97 -5.46
CA THR A 171 8.63 -13.96 -4.12
C THR A 171 7.56 -14.12 -3.06
N ILE A 172 7.66 -15.17 -2.25
CA ILE A 172 6.65 -15.52 -1.24
C ILE A 172 7.31 -15.57 0.14
N SER A 173 6.78 -14.78 1.07
CA SER A 173 7.32 -14.70 2.43
C SER A 173 6.99 -15.93 3.29
N SER A 174 7.75 -16.11 4.36
CA SER A 174 7.64 -17.22 5.32
C SER A 174 6.32 -17.24 6.12
N SER A 175 5.54 -16.16 6.05
CA SER A 175 4.24 -15.98 6.69
C SER A 175 3.16 -16.89 6.12
N VAL A 176 3.20 -17.21 4.82
CA VAL A 176 2.20 -18.05 4.15
C VAL A 176 2.13 -19.43 4.79
N LYS A 177 0.91 -19.89 5.10
CA LYS A 177 0.60 -21.20 5.70
C LYS A 177 -0.31 -22.07 4.83
N SER A 178 -0.92 -21.48 3.80
CA SER A 178 -1.77 -22.20 2.85
C SER A 178 -1.67 -21.59 1.46
N VAL A 179 -1.64 -22.46 0.45
CA VAL A 179 -1.82 -22.11 -0.96
C VAL A 179 -2.95 -22.98 -1.50
N GLY A 180 -3.90 -22.36 -2.20
CA GLY A 180 -5.09 -23.00 -2.74
C GLY A 180 -4.79 -23.99 -3.87
N LYS A 181 -5.83 -24.75 -4.25
CA LYS A 181 -5.78 -25.62 -5.43
C LYS A 181 -5.59 -24.75 -6.68
N TYR A 182 -4.76 -25.22 -7.60
CA TYR A 182 -4.52 -24.57 -8.90
C TYR A 182 -4.04 -23.11 -8.81
N ALA A 183 -3.51 -22.67 -7.66
CA ALA A 183 -3.12 -21.28 -7.43
C ALA A 183 -2.04 -20.75 -8.40
N PHE A 184 -1.27 -21.64 -9.01
CA PHE A 184 -0.24 -21.39 -10.02
C PHE A 184 -0.39 -22.31 -11.24
N ASP A 185 -1.62 -22.76 -11.52
CA ASP A 185 -1.88 -23.56 -12.73
C ASP A 185 -1.59 -22.74 -13.98
N GLY A 186 -1.18 -23.36 -15.08
CA GLY A 186 -0.76 -22.65 -16.31
C GLY A 186 0.54 -21.82 -16.22
N CYS A 187 1.14 -21.63 -15.03
CA CYS A 187 2.38 -20.85 -14.82
C CYS A 187 3.65 -21.63 -15.22
N SER A 188 3.77 -21.96 -16.51
CA SER A 188 4.78 -22.90 -17.04
C SER A 188 6.25 -22.53 -16.80
N GLY A 189 6.57 -21.25 -16.61
CA GLY A 189 7.93 -20.74 -16.36
C GLY A 189 8.27 -20.44 -14.89
N LEU A 190 7.39 -20.79 -13.94
CA LEU A 190 7.44 -20.27 -12.58
C LEU A 190 8.63 -20.77 -11.74
N THR A 191 9.36 -19.84 -11.13
CA THR A 191 10.22 -20.06 -9.97
C THR A 191 9.65 -19.39 -8.73
N ILE A 192 9.49 -20.16 -7.66
CA ILE A 192 9.14 -19.65 -6.33
C ILE A 192 10.41 -19.27 -5.58
N ASN A 193 10.56 -17.98 -5.31
CA ASN A 193 11.59 -17.43 -4.44
C ASN A 193 11.03 -17.36 -3.01
N GLY A 194 11.72 -17.93 -2.02
CA GLY A 194 11.24 -17.94 -0.63
C GLY A 194 12.32 -18.25 0.40
N TYR A 195 11.99 -18.13 1.68
CA TYR A 195 12.94 -18.43 2.77
C TYR A 195 13.07 -19.93 3.01
N THR A 196 14.26 -20.40 3.41
CA THR A 196 14.52 -21.80 3.77
C THR A 196 13.65 -22.28 4.94
N ASP A 197 13.29 -23.56 4.95
CA ASP A 197 12.41 -24.25 5.91
C ASP A 197 10.99 -23.67 6.00
N SER A 198 10.56 -22.86 5.03
CA SER A 198 9.22 -22.28 4.98
C SER A 198 8.18 -23.25 4.43
N TYR A 199 6.91 -23.02 4.74
CA TYR A 199 5.79 -23.74 4.11
C TYR A 199 5.84 -23.68 2.59
N ILE A 200 6.22 -22.52 2.03
CA ILE A 200 6.24 -22.35 0.57
C ILE A 200 7.37 -23.13 -0.11
N GLN A 201 8.49 -23.38 0.58
CA GLN A 201 9.50 -24.34 0.10
C GLN A 201 8.88 -25.74 -0.05
N THR A 202 8.26 -26.27 1.02
CA THR A 202 7.60 -27.59 0.99
C THR A 202 6.47 -27.66 -0.03
N TYR A 203 5.73 -26.56 -0.24
CA TYR A 203 4.74 -26.46 -1.30
C TYR A 203 5.37 -26.56 -2.70
N ALA A 204 6.44 -25.81 -2.97
CA ALA A 204 7.13 -25.82 -4.26
C ALA A 204 7.69 -27.23 -4.57
N GLU A 205 8.39 -27.83 -3.60
CA GLU A 205 8.91 -29.20 -3.67
C GLU A 205 7.80 -30.22 -3.98
N LYS A 206 6.68 -30.17 -3.24
CA LYS A 206 5.54 -31.10 -3.44
C LYS A 206 4.91 -30.98 -4.83
N ASN A 207 4.82 -29.77 -5.37
CA ASN A 207 4.19 -29.52 -6.67
C ASN A 207 5.22 -29.52 -7.83
N LYS A 208 6.49 -29.86 -7.56
CA LYS A 208 7.60 -29.87 -8.54
C LYS A 208 7.86 -28.49 -9.20
N ILE A 209 7.52 -27.41 -8.50
CA ILE A 209 7.80 -26.04 -8.93
C ILE A 209 9.24 -25.69 -8.52
N PRO A 210 10.09 -25.15 -9.42
CA PRO A 210 11.42 -24.66 -9.08
C PRO A 210 11.41 -23.73 -7.86
N PHE A 211 12.26 -24.02 -6.88
CA PHE A 211 12.40 -23.21 -5.66
C PHE A 211 13.79 -22.58 -5.56
N LYS A 212 13.83 -21.32 -5.18
CA LYS A 212 15.07 -20.54 -4.99
C LYS A 212 15.08 -19.90 -3.60
N SER A 213 16.03 -20.31 -2.75
CA SER A 213 16.17 -19.72 -1.42
C SER A 213 16.66 -18.27 -1.50
N ILE A 214 16.04 -17.39 -0.73
CA ILE A 214 16.45 -15.99 -0.55
C ILE A 214 17.19 -15.74 0.78
N GLY A 215 17.46 -16.80 1.54
CA GLY A 215 18.06 -16.79 2.89
C GLY A 215 17.20 -17.56 3.91
N ASN A 216 17.58 -17.54 5.19
CA ASN A 216 16.79 -18.16 6.26
C ASN A 216 15.83 -17.17 6.93
N GLY A 217 16.11 -15.87 6.82
CA GLY A 217 15.18 -14.81 7.22
C GLY A 217 15.81 -13.41 7.27
N THR A 218 15.02 -12.45 7.76
CA THR A 218 15.48 -11.09 8.06
C THR A 218 14.93 -10.60 9.40
N LEU A 219 15.67 -9.73 10.07
CA LEU A 219 15.18 -8.95 11.20
C LEU A 219 15.37 -7.47 10.88
N THR A 220 14.27 -6.72 10.82
CA THR A 220 14.26 -5.27 10.61
C THR A 220 13.80 -4.56 11.88
N LEU A 221 14.66 -3.69 12.43
CA LEU A 221 14.32 -2.80 13.54
C LEU A 221 13.98 -1.42 13.00
N ASP A 222 12.95 -0.79 13.57
CA ASP A 222 12.45 0.52 13.10
C ASP A 222 13.41 1.69 13.32
N THR A 223 14.44 1.51 14.16
CA THR A 223 15.45 2.54 14.40
C THR A 223 16.83 1.95 14.67
N ARG A 224 17.89 2.71 14.34
CA ARG A 224 19.29 2.43 14.72
C ARG A 224 19.68 3.00 16.09
N SER A 225 19.00 4.05 16.54
CA SER A 225 19.32 4.74 17.79
C SER A 225 18.14 5.49 18.37
N LEU A 226 17.99 5.46 19.69
CA LEU A 226 16.91 6.14 20.42
C LEU A 226 17.49 7.07 21.50
N VAL A 227 16.98 8.29 21.58
CA VAL A 227 17.12 9.15 22.76
C VAL A 227 15.73 9.38 23.36
N PHE A 228 15.60 9.27 24.68
CA PHE A 228 14.33 9.45 25.38
C PHE A 228 14.52 9.86 26.86
N ALA A 229 13.47 10.42 27.47
CA ALA A 229 13.54 10.93 28.84
C ALA A 229 13.52 9.80 29.89
N PRO A 230 14.21 9.94 31.04
CA PRO A 230 14.04 9.04 32.18
C PRO A 230 12.57 8.95 32.61
N ARG A 231 12.14 7.75 33.04
CA ARG A 231 10.74 7.40 33.38
C ARG A 231 9.76 7.41 32.20
N SER A 232 10.22 7.61 30.96
CA SER A 232 9.40 7.40 29.75
C SER A 232 9.55 5.99 29.18
N THR A 233 8.63 5.62 28.30
CA THR A 233 8.69 4.39 27.51
C THR A 233 8.80 4.70 26.01
N TYR A 234 9.37 3.75 25.26
CA TYR A 234 9.38 3.78 23.81
C TYR A 234 9.08 2.38 23.27
N THR A 235 8.22 2.28 22.27
CA THR A 235 7.91 1.02 21.60
C THR A 235 8.75 0.90 20.34
N ILE A 236 9.57 -0.14 20.26
CA ILE A 236 10.35 -0.47 19.07
C ILE A 236 9.77 -1.68 18.36
N GLY A 237 9.47 -1.52 17.06
CA GLY A 237 9.14 -2.61 16.18
C GLY A 237 10.38 -3.39 15.74
N ALA A 238 10.21 -4.69 15.65
CA ALA A 238 11.20 -5.69 15.31
C ALA A 238 10.54 -6.67 14.33
N ASN A 239 10.39 -6.27 13.06
CA ASN A 239 9.79 -7.11 12.04
C ASN A 239 10.72 -8.28 11.73
N LEU A 240 10.33 -9.47 12.18
CA LEU A 240 11.05 -10.72 11.99
C LEU A 240 10.35 -11.53 10.91
N VAL A 241 11.10 -11.88 9.86
CA VAL A 241 10.69 -12.73 8.76
C VAL A 241 11.61 -13.94 8.72
N GLY A 242 11.07 -15.13 8.50
CA GLY A 242 11.81 -16.40 8.49
C GLY A 242 10.97 -17.53 9.08
N SER A 243 11.33 -18.77 8.76
CA SER A 243 10.58 -19.94 9.25
C SER A 243 11.12 -20.46 10.59
N ASN A 244 10.21 -20.77 11.52
CA ASN A 244 10.52 -21.37 12.83
C ASN A 244 11.56 -20.58 13.66
N VAL A 245 11.53 -19.25 13.54
CA VAL A 245 12.39 -18.31 14.27
C VAL A 245 11.61 -17.43 15.24
N TYR A 246 12.27 -16.97 16.29
CA TYR A 246 11.75 -15.92 17.17
C TYR A 246 12.86 -14.96 17.59
N VAL A 247 12.49 -13.73 17.96
CA VAL A 247 13.41 -12.72 18.50
C VAL A 247 13.22 -12.56 20.02
N ARG A 248 14.34 -12.42 20.73
CA ARG A 248 14.42 -11.91 22.10
C ARG A 248 15.23 -10.61 22.09
N ALA A 249 14.93 -9.71 23.02
CA ALA A 249 15.67 -8.46 23.17
C ALA A 249 16.09 -8.28 24.63
N ALA A 250 17.33 -7.85 24.85
CA ALA A 250 17.91 -7.63 26.18
C ALA A 250 18.73 -6.34 26.21
N SER A 251 18.74 -5.68 27.37
CA SER A 251 19.54 -4.48 27.63
C SER A 251 20.90 -4.89 28.19
N ASN A 252 22.01 -4.39 27.61
CA ASN A 252 23.33 -4.59 28.20
C ASN A 252 23.53 -3.78 29.50
N ASN A 253 22.66 -2.80 29.78
CA ASN A 253 22.64 -2.05 31.02
C ASN A 253 21.21 -1.97 31.57
N GLY A 254 20.73 -3.10 32.11
CA GLY A 254 19.40 -3.24 32.71
C GLY A 254 19.08 -2.25 33.84
N LYS A 255 20.09 -1.59 34.41
CA LYS A 255 19.92 -0.49 35.39
C LYS A 255 19.54 0.84 34.74
N VAL A 256 19.75 1.02 33.43
CA VAL A 256 19.40 2.23 32.66
C VAL A 256 18.13 2.01 31.84
N VAL A 257 18.05 0.90 31.09
CA VAL A 257 16.87 0.57 30.28
C VAL A 257 16.39 -0.85 30.58
N LYS A 258 15.10 -0.98 30.96
CA LYS A 258 14.41 -2.29 31.01
C LYS A 258 13.78 -2.58 29.64
N VAL A 259 13.80 -3.84 29.24
CA VAL A 259 13.14 -4.33 28.01
C VAL A 259 11.99 -5.26 28.41
N THR A 260 10.80 -5.01 27.85
CA THR A 260 9.62 -5.86 28.01
C THR A 260 9.15 -6.29 26.62
N LYS A 261 9.01 -7.59 26.38
CA LYS A 261 8.42 -8.08 25.12
C LYS A 261 6.90 -7.90 25.17
N ILE A 262 6.34 -7.20 24.18
CA ILE A 262 4.88 -6.98 24.04
C ILE A 262 4.28 -8.00 23.06
N SER A 263 4.97 -8.24 21.94
CA SER A 263 4.58 -9.23 20.94
C SER A 263 5.83 -9.84 20.29
N ASN A 264 5.67 -10.74 19.31
CA ASN A 264 6.80 -11.22 18.50
C ASN A 264 7.42 -10.13 17.61
N LYS A 265 6.67 -9.08 17.25
CA LYS A 265 7.13 -7.95 16.44
C LYS A 265 7.40 -6.66 17.25
N THR A 266 7.19 -6.65 18.58
CA THR A 266 7.09 -5.41 19.35
C THR A 266 7.70 -5.54 20.75
N PHE A 267 8.60 -4.61 21.08
CA PHE A 267 9.25 -4.52 22.39
C PHE A 267 9.08 -3.12 22.98
N GLN A 268 8.81 -3.05 24.28
CA GLN A 268 8.78 -1.81 25.03
C GLN A 268 10.12 -1.62 25.75
N LEU A 269 10.70 -0.44 25.59
CA LEU A 269 11.88 0.03 26.32
C LEU A 269 11.40 0.99 27.40
N THR A 270 11.86 0.82 28.64
CA THR A 270 11.54 1.71 29.77
C THR A 270 12.83 2.33 30.31
N ALA A 271 12.95 3.66 30.25
CA ALA A 271 14.09 4.37 30.83
C ALA A 271 13.95 4.42 32.37
N LEU A 272 14.82 3.72 33.09
CA LEU A 272 14.80 3.69 34.56
C LEU A 272 15.58 4.87 35.16
N LYS A 273 16.71 5.25 34.56
CA LYS A 273 17.55 6.39 34.96
C LYS A 273 18.34 6.91 33.75
N ALA A 274 18.98 8.07 33.90
CA ALA A 274 19.86 8.60 32.87
C ALA A 274 21.10 7.70 32.64
N GLY A 275 21.55 7.60 31.39
CA GLY A 275 22.70 6.79 31.00
C GLY A 275 22.58 6.20 29.59
N LYS A 276 23.57 5.40 29.20
CA LYS A 276 23.61 4.71 27.91
C LYS A 276 23.42 3.20 28.07
N SER A 277 22.81 2.59 27.06
CA SER A 277 22.63 1.15 26.93
C SER A 277 22.52 0.77 25.45
N ASP A 278 23.02 -0.40 25.08
CA ASP A 278 22.60 -1.07 23.84
C ASP A 278 21.47 -2.05 24.16
N ILE A 279 20.46 -2.06 23.30
CA ILE A 279 19.42 -3.09 23.30
C ILE A 279 19.78 -4.09 22.22
N VAL A 280 20.19 -5.29 22.63
CA VAL A 280 20.60 -6.39 21.74
C VAL A 280 19.38 -7.24 21.43
N PHE A 281 19.05 -7.34 20.14
CA PHE A 281 18.02 -8.20 19.58
C PHE A 281 18.70 -9.43 18.99
N THR A 282 18.35 -10.61 19.49
CA THR A 282 18.92 -11.89 19.05
C THR A 282 17.81 -12.76 18.48
N VAL A 283 18.03 -13.24 17.25
CA VAL A 283 17.17 -14.19 16.55
C VAL A 283 17.58 -15.60 16.95
N TYR A 284 16.60 -16.44 17.25
CA TYR A 284 16.78 -17.83 17.65
C TYR A 284 16.02 -18.78 16.73
N LYS A 285 16.60 -19.95 16.50
CA LYS A 285 15.97 -21.10 15.83
C LYS A 285 16.22 -22.35 16.69
N LYS A 286 15.17 -23.09 17.06
CA LYS A 286 15.26 -24.24 18.00
C LYS A 286 16.12 -23.95 19.25
N ASN A 287 15.89 -22.80 19.90
CA ASN A 287 16.64 -22.26 21.05
C ASN A 287 18.13 -21.93 20.84
N LYS A 288 18.71 -22.13 19.65
CA LYS A 288 20.07 -21.66 19.33
C LYS A 288 20.02 -20.23 18.75
N PRO A 289 20.89 -19.30 19.21
CA PRO A 289 21.00 -17.99 18.58
C PRO A 289 21.63 -18.14 17.18
N ILE A 290 21.04 -17.51 16.17
CA ILE A 290 21.52 -17.59 14.77
C ILE A 290 22.00 -16.25 14.22
N ALA A 291 21.48 -15.13 14.74
CA ALA A 291 21.95 -13.79 14.41
C ALA A 291 21.60 -12.80 15.52
N SER A 292 22.29 -11.66 15.56
CA SER A 292 21.95 -10.57 16.49
C SER A 292 22.26 -9.20 15.92
N THR A 293 21.61 -8.18 16.46
CA THR A 293 21.91 -6.78 16.16
C THR A 293 21.47 -5.88 17.32
N SER A 294 22.07 -4.70 17.47
CA SER A 294 21.73 -3.76 18.54
C SER A 294 21.17 -2.41 18.07
N VAL A 295 20.42 -1.77 18.97
CA VAL A 295 20.03 -0.36 18.91
C VAL A 295 20.74 0.38 20.04
N LYS A 296 21.40 1.50 19.70
CA LYS A 296 22.06 2.36 20.68
C LYS A 296 21.02 3.24 21.37
N VAL A 297 20.98 3.24 22.70
CA VAL A 297 19.97 3.97 23.48
C VAL A 297 20.61 4.89 24.51
N GLU A 298 20.14 6.13 24.57
CA GLU A 298 20.54 7.11 25.59
C GLU A 298 19.30 7.65 26.32
N ALA A 299 19.22 7.40 27.62
CA ALA A 299 18.24 8.02 28.51
C ALA A 299 18.84 9.34 29.05
N LYS A 300 18.23 10.49 28.74
CA LYS A 300 18.78 11.81 29.08
C LYS A 300 17.69 12.79 29.53
N PHE A 301 17.97 13.57 30.58
CA PHE A 301 17.06 14.63 31.04
C PHE A 301 16.88 15.71 29.97
N LYS A 302 15.67 16.28 29.88
CA LYS A 302 15.28 17.29 28.88
C LYS A 302 15.46 16.83 27.41
N ALA A 303 15.47 15.52 27.15
CA ALA A 303 15.44 14.99 25.79
C ALA A 303 14.00 14.84 25.30
N GLU A 304 13.72 15.31 24.09
CA GLU A 304 12.58 14.85 23.32
C GLU A 304 12.78 13.38 22.93
N THR A 305 11.72 12.58 23.02
CA THR A 305 11.76 11.16 22.62
C THR A 305 11.87 11.07 21.10
N ARG A 306 13.06 10.72 20.60
CA ARG A 306 13.35 10.64 19.17
C ARG A 306 14.18 9.39 18.84
N GLY A 307 13.54 8.49 18.08
CA GLY A 307 14.26 7.49 17.29
C GLY A 307 14.85 8.12 16.04
N ASN A 308 15.99 7.61 15.58
CA ASN A 308 16.48 7.87 14.23
C ASN A 308 15.56 7.16 13.22
N SER A 309 15.13 7.85 12.16
CA SER A 309 14.25 7.31 11.11
C SER A 309 14.88 6.21 10.25
N SER A 310 16.20 6.02 10.34
CA SER A 310 16.89 4.92 9.65
C SER A 310 16.58 3.57 10.28
N ARG A 311 15.92 2.70 9.50
CA ARG A 311 15.73 1.28 9.82
C ARG A 311 17.07 0.52 9.84
N LYS A 312 17.10 -0.60 10.56
CA LYS A 312 18.25 -1.51 10.62
C LYS A 312 17.81 -2.93 10.29
N THR A 313 18.19 -3.43 9.11
CA THR A 313 17.90 -4.80 8.67
C THR A 313 19.15 -5.66 8.72
N ILE A 314 19.02 -6.88 9.24
CA ILE A 314 20.02 -7.95 9.09
C ILE A 314 19.38 -9.14 8.36
N LYS A 315 20.18 -9.88 7.58
CA LYS A 315 19.84 -11.22 7.07
C LYS A 315 20.44 -12.30 7.97
N PHE A 316 19.87 -13.49 7.94
CA PHE A 316 20.37 -14.69 8.61
C PHE A 316 19.98 -15.97 7.86
#